data_AF-A0ABD7HYD1-F1
#
_entry.id   AF-A0ABD7HYD1-F1
#
_cell.length_a   1.000
_cell.length_b   1.000
_cell.length_c   1.000
_cell.angle_alpha   90.00
_cell.angle_beta   90.00
_cell.angle_gamma   90.00
#
_symmetry.space_group_name_H-M   'P 1'
#
loop_
_entity.id
_entity.type
_entity.pdbx_description
1 polymer ?
#
loop_
_entity_poly.entity_id
_entity_poly.type
_entity_poly.pdbx_seq_one_letter_code
_entity_poly.pdbx_strand_id
1 'polypeptide(L)'
;MNQVETKQYKSIYHIFIWIAVFSLIMIGLLEWGYIVGGRAFGNYKVYTGLVPWCAWIVMTYLATRPKWFTSRYNLGEMFKIHRALGIASVAVIGFHLYLYFGKAAKSILGWWGGYVALTSFGIGTISGLAFLTPKLRKVTASGRNVGIWLHRLNLVALVAADIHIHGFNRISKMVPFLQVFDIITYGLVIYCIYLMFKKR
;
A
#
# COMPACT_ATOMS: atom_id res chain seq x y z
N MET A 1 -25.63 21.93 -32.69
CA MET A 1 -24.34 21.88 -31.97
C MET A 1 -24.55 21.02 -30.72
N ASN A 2 -24.01 19.80 -30.69
CA ASN A 2 -24.04 18.98 -29.48
C ASN A 2 -23.09 19.61 -28.48
N GLN A 3 -23.63 20.20 -27.41
CA GLN A 3 -22.82 20.62 -26.27
C GLN A 3 -22.14 19.37 -25.73
N VAL A 4 -20.83 19.29 -25.90
CA VAL A 4 -20.01 18.28 -25.22
C VAL A 4 -20.06 18.64 -23.75
N GLU A 5 -20.97 18.02 -22.99
CA GLU A 5 -20.99 18.13 -21.54
C GLU A 5 -19.63 17.68 -21.02
N THR A 6 -18.80 18.65 -20.64
CA THR A 6 -17.52 18.40 -20.00
C THR A 6 -17.82 17.89 -18.60
N LYS A 7 -17.88 16.57 -18.46
CA LYS A 7 -18.09 15.90 -17.18
C LYS A 7 -17.14 16.47 -16.13
N GLN A 8 -17.69 17.23 -15.18
CA GLN A 8 -16.91 17.84 -14.11
C GLN A 8 -16.53 16.77 -13.08
N TYR A 9 -15.23 16.48 -12.98
CA TYR A 9 -14.70 15.53 -12.01
C TYR A 9 -14.49 16.18 -10.64
N LYS A 10 -14.64 15.39 -9.58
CA LYS A 10 -14.27 15.81 -8.22
C LYS A 10 -12.76 15.97 -8.08
N SER A 11 -12.35 16.79 -7.11
CA SER A 11 -10.95 17.02 -6.77
C SER A 11 -10.22 15.73 -6.41
N ILE A 12 -9.06 15.49 -7.02
CA ILE A 12 -8.25 14.31 -6.75
C ILE A 12 -7.62 14.33 -5.34
N TYR A 13 -7.56 15.51 -4.70
CA TYR A 13 -7.00 15.66 -3.36
C TYR A 13 -7.83 14.97 -2.28
N HIS A 14 -9.08 14.59 -2.57
CA HIS A 14 -9.86 13.73 -1.68
C HIS A 14 -9.16 12.40 -1.35
N ILE A 15 -8.29 11.89 -2.23
CA ILE A 15 -7.48 10.70 -1.96
C ILE A 15 -6.60 10.90 -0.72
N PHE A 16 -5.96 12.06 -0.56
CA PHE A 16 -5.12 12.34 0.61
C PHE A 16 -5.96 12.40 1.90
N ILE A 17 -7.16 12.96 1.82
CA ILE A 17 -8.10 12.98 2.96
C ILE A 17 -8.47 11.54 3.35
N TRP A 18 -8.78 10.68 2.39
CA TRP A 18 -9.10 9.27 2.66
C TRP A 18 -7.92 8.53 3.29
N ILE A 19 -6.70 8.73 2.77
CA ILE A 19 -5.48 8.14 3.34
C ILE A 19 -5.25 8.66 4.76
N ALA A 20 -5.42 9.95 5.00
CA ALA A 20 -5.23 10.56 6.32
C ALA A 20 -6.24 10.01 7.34
N VAL A 21 -7.54 10.02 6.99
CA VAL A 21 -8.60 9.48 7.86
C VAL A 21 -8.36 7.99 8.14
N PHE A 22 -8.04 7.20 7.11
CA PHE A 22 -7.77 5.78 7.29
C PHE A 22 -6.54 5.54 8.16
N SER A 23 -5.46 6.31 7.96
CA SER A 23 -4.25 6.23 8.78
C SER A 23 -4.52 6.59 10.24
N LEU A 24 -5.31 7.63 10.49
CA LEU A 24 -5.68 8.04 11.85
C LEU A 24 -6.48 6.97 12.59
N ILE A 25 -7.42 6.31 11.90
CA ILE A 25 -8.16 5.16 12.46
C ILE A 25 -7.19 4.05 12.85
N MET A 26 -6.29 3.66 11.94
CA MET A 26 -5.33 2.58 12.20
C MET A 26 -4.31 2.92 13.28
N ILE A 27 -3.84 4.18 13.33
CA ILE A 27 -2.99 4.67 14.42
C ILE A 27 -3.74 4.62 15.74
N GLY A 28 -5.01 5.03 15.78
CA GLY A 28 -5.84 4.94 16.98
C GLY A 28 -5.96 3.51 17.51
N LEU A 29 -6.21 2.54 16.62
CA LEU A 29 -6.26 1.12 17.01
C LEU A 29 -4.90 0.60 17.50
N LEU A 30 -3.81 0.99 16.84
CA LEU A 30 -2.44 0.61 17.23
C LEU A 30 -2.06 1.18 18.60
N GLU A 31 -2.31 2.48 18.81
CA GLU A 31 -2.00 3.18 20.05
C GLU A 31 -2.86 2.68 21.20
N TRP A 32 -4.13 2.34 20.95
CA TRP A 32 -4.96 1.63 21.91
C TRP A 32 -4.30 0.32 22.37
N GLY A 33 -3.82 -0.50 21.41
CA GLY A 33 -3.08 -1.73 21.71
C GLY A 33 -1.80 -1.49 22.52
N TYR A 34 -1.09 -0.39 22.26
CA TYR A 34 0.09 -0.01 23.05
C TYR A 34 -0.28 0.39 24.49
N ILE A 35 -1.30 1.23 24.67
CA ILE A 35 -1.75 1.71 25.98
C ILE A 35 -2.23 0.54 26.84
N VAL A 36 -3.08 -0.34 26.29
CA VAL A 36 -3.53 -1.56 26.99
C VAL A 36 -2.36 -2.48 27.33
N GLY A 37 -1.32 -2.52 26.47
CA GLY A 37 -0.07 -3.24 26.71
C GLY A 37 0.92 -2.53 27.65
N GLY A 38 0.53 -1.45 28.33
CA GLY A 38 1.35 -0.73 29.32
C GLY A 38 2.44 0.18 28.71
N ARG A 39 2.29 0.62 27.46
CA ARG A 39 3.21 1.55 26.80
C ARG A 39 2.62 2.96 26.74
N ALA A 40 3.49 3.96 26.78
CA ALA A 40 3.12 5.34 26.55
C ALA A 40 2.61 5.53 25.12
N PHE A 41 1.70 6.51 24.97
CA PHE A 41 1.22 6.97 23.68
C PHE A 41 2.35 7.59 22.84
N GLY A 42 2.24 7.52 21.52
CA GLY A 42 3.10 8.26 20.60
C GLY A 42 4.30 7.46 20.11
N ASN A 43 4.11 6.16 19.82
CA ASN A 43 5.16 5.29 19.29
C ASN A 43 5.42 5.57 17.80
N TYR A 44 5.75 6.82 17.47
CA TYR A 44 5.77 7.38 16.11
C TYR A 44 6.60 6.59 15.10
N LYS A 45 7.66 5.92 15.58
CA LYS A 45 8.51 5.08 14.74
C LYS A 45 7.69 4.01 14.03
N VAL A 46 6.70 3.41 14.69
CA VAL A 46 5.85 2.37 14.11
C VAL A 46 4.98 2.92 12.97
N TYR A 47 4.60 4.20 13.02
CA TYR A 47 3.78 4.84 12.00
C TYR A 47 4.48 4.91 10.64
N THR A 48 5.82 4.88 10.64
CA THR A 48 6.62 4.85 9.40
C THR A 48 6.42 3.56 8.59
N GLY A 49 5.93 2.47 9.21
CA GLY A 49 5.46 1.28 8.48
C GLY A 49 3.96 1.33 8.20
N LEU A 50 3.17 1.81 9.17
CA LEU A 50 1.70 1.78 9.10
C LEU A 50 1.11 2.77 8.08
N VAL A 51 1.61 4.00 8.02
CA VAL A 51 1.07 5.04 7.12
C VAL A 51 1.32 4.68 5.65
N PRO A 52 2.53 4.22 5.24
CA PRO A 52 2.72 3.70 3.89
C PRO A 52 1.81 2.52 3.56
N TRP A 53 1.58 1.60 4.50
CA TRP A 53 0.62 0.50 4.31
C TRP A 53 -0.79 1.05 4.07
N CYS A 54 -1.26 2.04 4.83
CA CYS A 54 -2.58 2.65 4.63
C CYS A 54 -2.72 3.29 3.24
N ALA A 55 -1.71 4.07 2.83
CA ALA A 55 -1.66 4.66 1.50
C ALA A 55 -1.69 3.58 0.41
N TRP A 56 -0.97 2.49 0.62
CA TRP A 56 -0.91 1.37 -0.31
C TRP A 56 -2.25 0.65 -0.46
N ILE A 57 -2.95 0.35 0.65
CA ILE A 57 -4.30 -0.24 0.63
C ILE A 57 -5.25 0.62 -0.21
N VAL A 58 -5.30 1.93 0.07
CA VAL A 58 -6.17 2.87 -0.65
C VAL A 58 -5.81 2.89 -2.13
N MET A 59 -4.53 3.02 -2.47
CA MET A 59 -4.10 3.13 -3.87
C MET A 59 -4.28 1.83 -4.66
N THR A 60 -4.06 0.68 -4.04
CA THR A 60 -4.33 -0.63 -4.66
C THR A 60 -5.83 -0.81 -4.92
N TYR A 61 -6.68 -0.46 -3.96
CA TYR A 61 -8.13 -0.52 -4.15
C TYR A 61 -8.59 0.41 -5.29
N LEU A 62 -8.15 1.67 -5.30
CA LEU A 62 -8.52 2.61 -6.37
C LEU A 62 -7.98 2.17 -7.75
N ALA A 63 -6.82 1.52 -7.80
CA ALA A 63 -6.27 0.96 -9.03
C ALA A 63 -7.14 -0.18 -9.63
N THR A 64 -8.03 -0.80 -8.85
CA THR A 64 -9.05 -1.73 -9.37
C THR A 64 -10.13 -1.06 -10.22
N ARG A 65 -10.19 0.28 -10.19
CA ARG A 65 -11.15 1.14 -10.92
C ARG A 65 -12.60 0.86 -10.52
N PRO A 66 -12.97 0.99 -9.23
CA PRO A 66 -14.34 0.76 -8.81
C PRO A 66 -15.29 1.77 -9.46
N LYS A 67 -16.48 1.30 -9.89
CA LYS A 67 -17.44 2.12 -10.68
C LYS A 67 -17.79 3.44 -10.00
N TRP A 68 -17.95 3.43 -8.67
CA TRP A 68 -18.26 4.62 -7.89
C TRP A 68 -17.17 5.69 -7.98
N PHE A 69 -15.92 5.29 -8.18
CA PHE A 69 -14.77 6.19 -8.29
C PHE A 69 -14.63 6.69 -9.72
N THR A 70 -14.66 5.79 -10.70
CA THR A 70 -14.54 6.18 -12.13
C THR A 70 -15.71 7.01 -12.62
N SER A 71 -16.87 6.94 -11.96
CA SER A 71 -18.01 7.81 -12.27
C SER A 71 -17.80 9.25 -11.79
N ARG A 72 -16.93 9.50 -10.81
CA ARG A 72 -16.79 10.80 -10.11
C ARG A 72 -15.39 11.43 -10.22
N TYR A 73 -14.36 10.65 -10.53
CA TYR A 73 -12.96 11.09 -10.51
C TYR A 73 -12.24 10.75 -11.82
N ASN A 74 -11.25 11.58 -12.16
CA ASN A 74 -10.42 11.38 -13.35
C ASN A 74 -9.34 10.31 -13.09
N LEU A 75 -9.31 9.26 -13.91
CA LEU A 75 -8.35 8.16 -13.79
C LEU A 75 -6.91 8.57 -14.09
N GLY A 76 -6.70 9.49 -15.03
CA GLY A 76 -5.37 10.01 -15.37
C GLY A 76 -4.73 10.73 -14.18
N GLU A 77 -5.49 11.59 -13.51
CA GLU A 77 -5.06 12.27 -12.29
C GLU A 77 -4.83 11.29 -11.14
N MET A 78 -5.70 10.28 -10.96
CA MET A 78 -5.51 9.24 -9.95
C MET A 78 -4.18 8.50 -10.13
N PHE A 79 -3.81 8.12 -11.36
CA PHE A 79 -2.54 7.43 -11.60
C PHE A 79 -1.31 8.35 -11.45
N LYS A 80 -1.45 9.68 -11.59
CA LYS A 80 -0.39 10.63 -11.20
C LYS A 80 -0.18 10.61 -9.68
N ILE A 81 -1.26 10.68 -8.91
CA ILE A 81 -1.21 10.58 -7.44
C ILE A 81 -0.66 9.22 -6.99
N HIS A 82 -1.08 8.12 -7.62
CA HIS A 82 -0.56 6.77 -7.36
C HIS A 82 0.96 6.71 -7.50
N ARG A 83 1.50 7.29 -8.58
CA ARG A 83 2.96 7.33 -8.80
C ARG A 83 3.67 8.16 -7.74
N ALA A 84 3.14 9.35 -7.42
CA ALA A 84 3.73 10.23 -6.42
C ALA A 84 3.74 9.59 -5.02
N LEU A 85 2.61 8.99 -4.62
CA LEU A 85 2.49 8.26 -3.35
C LEU A 85 3.37 7.02 -3.31
N GLY A 86 3.56 6.31 -4.43
CA GLY A 86 4.49 5.19 -4.52
C GLY A 86 5.94 5.62 -4.20
N ILE A 87 6.40 6.71 -4.82
CA ILE A 87 7.74 7.27 -4.57
C ILE A 87 7.87 7.75 -3.12
N ALA A 88 6.88 8.48 -2.60
CA ALA A 88 6.86 8.94 -1.21
C ALA A 88 6.90 7.76 -0.23
N SER A 89 6.16 6.67 -0.52
CA SER A 89 6.13 5.46 0.31
C SER A 89 7.49 4.76 0.33
N VAL A 90 8.24 4.73 -0.78
CA VAL A 90 9.63 4.22 -0.80
C VAL A 90 10.50 4.99 0.18
N ALA A 91 10.42 6.32 0.19
CA ALA A 91 11.22 7.14 1.10
C ALA A 91 10.88 6.86 2.57
N VAL A 92 9.58 6.79 2.90
CA VAL A 92 9.12 6.51 4.26
C VAL A 92 9.47 5.08 4.70
N ILE A 93 9.36 4.09 3.81
CA ILE A 93 9.79 2.71 4.10
C ILE A 93 11.32 2.64 4.25
N GLY A 94 12.09 3.39 3.47
CA GLY A 94 13.53 3.52 3.67
C GLY A 94 13.88 4.07 5.06
N PHE A 95 13.13 5.07 5.52
CA PHE A 95 13.25 5.58 6.89
C PHE A 95 12.79 4.55 7.94
N HIS A 96 11.73 3.79 7.67
CA HIS A 96 11.29 2.68 8.53
C HIS A 96 12.40 1.63 8.71
N LEU A 97 13.04 1.23 7.60
CA LEU A 97 14.19 0.32 7.63
C LEU A 97 15.32 0.92 8.45
N TYR A 98 15.68 2.18 8.25
CA TYR A 98 16.71 2.86 9.06
C TYR A 98 16.41 2.79 10.57
N LEU A 99 15.16 3.00 10.98
CA LEU A 99 14.77 2.98 12.40
C LEU A 99 14.72 1.57 13.03
N TYR A 100 14.45 0.54 12.22
CA TYR A 100 14.18 -0.82 12.68
C TYR A 100 15.13 -1.90 12.16
N PHE A 101 16.16 -1.53 11.39
CA PHE A 101 17.12 -2.48 10.84
C PHE A 101 17.68 -3.41 11.91
N GLY A 102 17.70 -4.71 11.64
CA GLY A 102 18.17 -5.74 12.57
C GLY A 102 17.23 -6.05 13.75
N LYS A 103 16.26 -5.20 14.09
CA LYS A 103 15.34 -5.49 15.23
C LYS A 103 14.41 -6.67 14.96
N ALA A 104 14.09 -6.90 13.68
CA ALA A 104 13.26 -8.03 13.25
C ALA A 104 14.04 -9.36 13.20
N ALA A 105 15.37 -9.36 13.31
CA ALA A 105 16.20 -10.57 13.15
C ALA A 105 15.92 -11.66 14.19
N LYS A 106 15.30 -11.29 15.32
CA LYS A 106 14.90 -12.22 16.39
C LYS A 106 13.60 -13.00 16.09
N SER A 107 12.93 -12.68 14.98
CA SER A 107 11.67 -13.31 14.59
C SER A 107 11.77 -13.77 13.14
N ILE A 108 11.53 -15.05 12.88
CA ILE A 108 11.59 -15.60 11.52
C ILE A 108 10.56 -14.94 10.61
N LEU A 109 9.32 -14.75 11.11
CA LEU A 109 8.24 -14.08 10.38
C LEU A 109 8.52 -12.59 10.23
N GLY A 110 9.04 -11.94 11.29
CA GLY A 110 9.42 -10.53 11.24
C GLY A 110 10.55 -10.29 10.23
N TRP A 111 11.58 -11.12 10.24
CA TRP A 111 12.72 -10.98 9.32
C TRP A 111 12.30 -11.26 7.88
N TRP A 112 11.88 -12.50 7.60
CA TRP A 112 11.59 -12.92 6.23
C TRP A 112 10.36 -12.26 5.64
N GLY A 113 9.30 -12.01 6.43
CA GLY A 113 8.16 -11.22 6.00
C GLY A 113 8.60 -9.81 5.57
N GLY A 114 9.48 -9.17 6.35
CA GLY A 114 10.02 -7.86 6.01
C GLY A 114 10.87 -7.86 4.74
N TYR A 115 11.75 -8.86 4.58
CA TYR A 115 12.57 -9.01 3.37
C TYR A 115 11.73 -9.27 2.12
N VAL A 116 10.77 -10.20 2.19
CA VAL A 116 9.88 -10.51 1.05
C VAL A 116 9.02 -9.29 0.69
N ALA A 117 8.53 -8.55 1.70
CA ALA A 117 7.79 -7.31 1.48
C ALA A 117 8.65 -6.27 0.76
N LEU A 118 9.87 -6.03 1.24
CA LEU A 118 10.79 -5.06 0.66
C LEU A 118 11.19 -5.42 -0.78
N THR A 119 11.56 -6.67 -1.03
CA THR A 119 11.96 -7.13 -2.37
C THR A 119 10.78 -7.06 -3.35
N SER A 120 9.61 -7.54 -2.95
CA SER A 120 8.42 -7.54 -3.80
C SER A 120 7.94 -6.11 -4.10
N PHE A 121 7.95 -5.23 -3.09
CA PHE A 121 7.65 -3.81 -3.26
C PHE A 121 8.66 -3.11 -4.17
N GLY A 122 9.95 -3.41 -4.00
CA GLY A 122 11.03 -2.87 -4.82
C GLY A 122 10.87 -3.25 -6.28
N ILE A 123 10.66 -4.53 -6.59
CA ILE A 123 10.40 -5.00 -7.96
C ILE A 123 9.11 -4.38 -8.51
N GLY A 124 8.05 -4.30 -7.71
CA GLY A 124 6.78 -3.69 -8.10
C GLY A 124 6.93 -2.20 -8.44
N THR A 125 7.70 -1.47 -7.65
CA THR A 125 7.93 -0.03 -7.83
C THR A 125 8.85 0.25 -9.01
N ILE A 126 9.98 -0.46 -9.10
CA ILE A 126 10.92 -0.36 -10.23
C ILE A 126 10.20 -0.71 -11.52
N SER A 127 9.39 -1.78 -11.54
CA SER A 127 8.65 -2.15 -12.74
C SER A 127 7.60 -1.09 -13.13
N GLY A 128 6.92 -0.49 -12.14
CA GLY A 128 6.02 0.65 -12.37
C GLY A 128 6.73 1.88 -12.94
N LEU A 129 7.91 2.21 -12.43
CA LEU A 129 8.71 3.33 -12.93
C LEU A 129 9.28 3.04 -14.31
N ALA A 130 9.93 1.89 -14.50
CA ALA A 130 10.66 1.55 -15.73
C ALA A 130 9.72 1.24 -16.90
N PHE A 131 8.67 0.43 -16.70
CA PHE A 131 7.82 -0.04 -17.81
C PHE A 131 6.55 0.78 -18.01
N LEU A 132 6.06 1.49 -16.98
CA LEU A 132 4.81 2.25 -17.01
C LEU A 132 5.01 3.77 -17.05
N THR A 133 6.26 4.25 -17.06
CA THR A 133 6.60 5.64 -17.37
C THR A 133 7.06 5.77 -18.83
N PRO A 134 6.37 6.55 -19.68
CA PRO A 134 6.67 6.60 -21.13
C PRO A 134 8.12 6.96 -21.47
N LYS A 135 8.75 7.85 -20.68
CA LYS A 135 10.15 8.26 -20.87
C LYS A 135 11.14 7.14 -20.54
N LEU A 136 10.87 6.37 -19.49
CA LEU A 136 11.74 5.30 -19.01
C LEU A 136 11.52 3.97 -19.75
N ARG A 137 10.37 3.78 -20.39
CA ARG A 137 10.10 2.58 -21.20
C ARG A 137 11.10 2.38 -22.35
N LYS A 138 11.72 3.45 -22.84
CA LYS A 138 12.69 3.38 -23.95
C LYS A 138 13.99 2.67 -23.57
N VAL A 139 14.29 2.50 -22.27
CA VAL A 139 15.53 1.87 -21.79
C VAL A 139 15.35 0.43 -21.32
N THR A 140 14.16 -0.18 -21.49
CA THR A 140 13.90 -1.56 -21.08
C THR A 140 13.72 -2.49 -22.28
N ALA A 141 14.47 -3.60 -22.33
CA ALA A 141 14.35 -4.61 -23.39
C ALA A 141 13.05 -5.44 -23.31
N SER A 142 12.43 -5.54 -22.12
CA SER A 142 11.22 -6.36 -21.92
C SER A 142 9.92 -5.62 -22.27
N GLY A 143 8.90 -6.39 -22.68
CA GLY A 143 7.59 -5.84 -23.07
C GLY A 143 6.73 -5.34 -21.90
N ARG A 144 5.77 -4.45 -22.21
CA ARG A 144 4.81 -3.87 -21.24
C ARG A 144 4.08 -4.91 -20.39
N ASN A 145 3.76 -6.08 -20.96
CA ASN A 145 3.06 -7.15 -20.25
C ASN A 145 3.90 -7.74 -19.10
N VAL A 146 5.21 -7.86 -19.28
CA VAL A 146 6.15 -8.29 -18.23
C VAL A 146 6.16 -7.24 -17.11
N GLY A 147 6.24 -5.96 -17.45
CA GLY A 147 6.17 -4.87 -16.46
C GLY A 147 4.87 -4.88 -15.66
N ILE A 148 3.72 -5.10 -16.31
CA ILE A 148 2.43 -5.23 -15.62
C ILE A 148 2.42 -6.42 -14.68
N TRP A 149 2.98 -7.56 -15.10
CA TRP A 149 3.04 -8.76 -14.26
C TRP A 149 3.95 -8.55 -13.05
N LEU A 150 5.15 -7.99 -13.24
CA LEU A 150 6.07 -7.65 -12.14
C LEU A 150 5.45 -6.64 -11.17
N HIS A 151 4.66 -5.68 -11.67
CA HIS A 151 3.98 -4.71 -10.82
C HIS A 151 2.93 -5.36 -9.89
N ARG A 152 2.40 -6.56 -10.25
CA ARG A 152 1.47 -7.31 -9.38
C ARG A 152 2.16 -7.92 -8.17
N LEU A 153 3.48 -7.99 -8.12
CA LEU A 153 4.21 -8.39 -6.90
C LEU A 153 3.93 -7.45 -5.73
N ASN A 154 3.35 -6.28 -5.96
CA ASN A 154 2.81 -5.45 -4.89
C ASN A 154 1.73 -6.16 -4.04
N LEU A 155 0.99 -7.13 -4.59
CA LEU A 155 0.07 -7.96 -3.80
C LEU A 155 0.82 -8.93 -2.87
N VAL A 156 1.91 -9.52 -3.35
CA VAL A 156 2.81 -10.36 -2.53
C VAL A 156 3.41 -9.52 -1.41
N ALA A 157 3.81 -8.30 -1.73
CA ALA A 157 4.39 -7.38 -0.76
C ALA A 157 3.40 -6.99 0.36
N LEU A 158 2.11 -6.80 0.05
CA LEU A 158 1.06 -6.58 1.04
C LEU A 158 0.90 -7.77 2.00
N VAL A 159 0.83 -9.00 1.47
CA VAL A 159 0.76 -10.22 2.29
C VAL A 159 2.02 -10.40 3.13
N ALA A 160 3.20 -10.14 2.57
CA ALA A 160 4.45 -10.25 3.30
C ALA A 160 4.59 -9.19 4.41
N ALA A 161 4.09 -7.97 4.17
CA ALA A 161 4.05 -6.91 5.18
C ALA A 161 3.09 -7.24 6.33
N ASP A 162 2.01 -7.96 6.05
CA ASP A 162 1.11 -8.53 7.06
C ASP A 162 1.83 -9.58 7.90
N ILE A 163 2.41 -10.60 7.26
CA ILE A 163 3.19 -11.64 7.94
C ILE A 163 4.34 -11.04 8.78
N HIS A 164 4.97 -9.97 8.28
CA HIS A 164 6.01 -9.24 8.99
C HIS A 164 5.53 -8.74 10.36
N ILE A 165 4.33 -8.17 10.46
CA ILE A 165 3.82 -7.62 11.71
C ILE A 165 3.40 -8.72 12.71
N HIS A 166 2.94 -9.87 12.22
CA HIS A 166 2.65 -11.07 13.03
C HIS A 166 3.91 -11.61 13.71
N GLY A 167 5.08 -11.37 13.11
CA GLY A 167 6.36 -11.74 13.71
C GLY A 167 6.72 -10.99 15.00
N PHE A 168 6.03 -9.91 15.35
CA PHE A 168 6.30 -9.17 16.57
C PHE A 168 5.27 -9.52 17.66
N ASN A 169 5.69 -10.31 18.65
CA ASN A 169 4.85 -10.77 19.79
C ASN A 169 3.98 -9.69 20.45
N ARG A 170 4.41 -8.43 20.42
CA ARG A 170 3.64 -7.32 20.98
C ARG A 170 2.49 -6.91 20.06
N ILE A 171 2.78 -6.75 18.76
CA ILE A 171 1.81 -6.31 17.77
C ILE A 171 0.81 -7.44 17.47
N SER A 172 1.30 -8.68 17.43
CA SER A 172 0.47 -9.87 17.17
C SER A 172 -0.59 -10.18 18.24
N LYS A 173 -0.56 -9.46 19.37
CA LYS A 173 -1.55 -9.57 20.45
C LYS A 173 -2.46 -8.34 20.56
N MET A 174 -2.30 -7.34 19.71
CA MET A 174 -3.07 -6.10 19.78
C MET A 174 -4.46 -6.29 19.19
N VAL A 175 -5.47 -6.27 20.06
CA VAL A 175 -6.88 -6.34 19.69
C VAL A 175 -7.53 -4.96 19.86
N PRO A 176 -8.28 -4.45 18.87
CA PRO A 176 -8.65 -5.10 17.60
C PRO A 176 -7.70 -4.80 16.42
N PHE A 177 -6.56 -4.13 16.66
CA PHE A 177 -5.67 -3.63 15.60
C PHE A 177 -5.28 -4.72 14.59
N LEU A 178 -4.78 -5.86 15.07
CA LEU A 178 -4.27 -6.90 14.19
C LEU A 178 -5.39 -7.53 13.35
N GLN A 179 -6.54 -7.83 13.95
CA GLN A 179 -7.67 -8.40 13.20
C GLN A 179 -8.16 -7.47 12.10
N VAL A 180 -8.25 -6.16 12.39
CA VAL A 180 -8.65 -5.17 11.39
C VAL A 180 -7.60 -5.06 10.28
N PHE A 181 -6.32 -5.09 10.63
CA PHE A 181 -5.21 -5.07 9.68
C PHE A 181 -5.28 -6.29 8.73
N ASP A 182 -5.45 -7.50 9.29
CA ASP A 182 -5.54 -8.76 8.54
C ASP A 182 -6.73 -8.75 7.58
N ILE A 183 -7.94 -8.42 8.09
CA ILE A 183 -9.17 -8.43 7.29
C ILE A 183 -9.05 -7.46 6.10
N ILE A 184 -8.48 -6.28 6.32
CA ILE A 184 -8.29 -5.29 5.26
C ILE A 184 -7.25 -5.78 4.25
N THR A 185 -6.11 -6.30 4.71
CA THR A 185 -5.05 -6.79 3.81
C THR A 185 -5.54 -7.96 2.97
N TYR A 186 -5.98 -9.04 3.60
CA TYR A 186 -6.40 -10.25 2.90
C TYR A 186 -7.68 -10.02 2.09
N GLY A 187 -8.64 -9.25 2.62
CA GLY A 187 -9.85 -8.89 1.90
C GLY A 187 -9.55 -8.16 0.58
N LEU A 188 -8.63 -7.18 0.61
CA LEU A 188 -8.21 -6.48 -0.60
C LEU A 188 -7.46 -7.40 -1.58
N VAL A 189 -6.52 -8.20 -1.09
CA VAL A 189 -5.72 -9.12 -1.93
C VAL A 189 -6.63 -10.14 -2.62
N ILE A 190 -7.53 -10.78 -1.88
CA ILE A 190 -8.51 -11.73 -2.43
C ILE A 190 -9.41 -11.03 -3.45
N TYR A 191 -9.90 -9.83 -3.16
CA TYR A 191 -10.70 -9.04 -4.10
C TYR A 191 -9.93 -8.73 -5.40
N CYS A 192 -8.65 -8.34 -5.30
CA CYS A 192 -7.81 -8.11 -6.47
C CYS A 192 -7.60 -9.38 -7.30
N ILE A 193 -7.35 -10.52 -6.64
CA ILE A 193 -7.19 -11.83 -7.31
C ILE A 193 -8.49 -12.23 -8.01
N TYR A 194 -9.64 -12.10 -7.36
CA TYR A 194 -10.95 -12.35 -7.96
C TYR A 194 -11.16 -11.54 -9.24
N LEU A 195 -10.84 -10.24 -9.22
CA LEU A 195 -10.95 -9.38 -10.40
C LEU A 195 -9.97 -9.78 -11.52
N MET A 196 -8.82 -10.38 -11.20
CA MET A 196 -7.88 -10.88 -12.20
C MET A 196 -8.43 -12.10 -12.93
N PHE A 197 -9.16 -12.97 -12.26
CA PHE A 197 -9.82 -14.13 -12.87
C PHE A 197 -11.09 -13.74 -13.63
N LYS A 198 -11.92 -12.86 -13.07
CA LYS A 198 -13.17 -12.41 -13.72
C LYS A 198 -12.95 -11.66 -15.05
N LYS A 199 -11.80 -11.01 -15.23
CA LYS A 199 -11.46 -10.25 -16.45
C LYS A 199 -10.80 -11.10 -17.53
N ARG A 200 -10.57 -12.40 -17.28
CA ARG A 200 -10.25 -13.38 -18.31
C ARG A 200 -11.54 -14.00 -18.84
#